data_AF-A0A8T4P3B5-F1
#
_entry.id   AF-A0A8T4P3B5-F1
#
_cell.length_a   1.000
_cell.length_b   1.000
_cell.length_c   1.000
_cell.angle_alpha   90.00
_cell.angle_beta   90.00
_cell.angle_gamma   90.00
#
_symmetry.space_group_name_H-M   'P 1'
#
loop_
_entity.id
_entity.type
_entity.pdbx_description
1 polymer ?
#
loop_
_entity_poly.entity_id
_entity_poly.type
_entity_poly.pdbx_seq_one_letter_code
_entity_poly.pdbx_strand_id
1 'polypeptide(L)'
;MDLIELAKRLEGLQTVDSIAISLGIARRTAVNYVWALRKEGFVETIYGKRKIRMYRISPFKALKFGYPGLYEYLNQNSKIKIYPPYIERIYDHKPTAEEMIVKAVKTGDLRTVLSSLALFNKIKDWTRLSQIAGKEKIGRKIGALYDAARTIIRVRKMDKKTRKSLLRSKIDGKFIVENARTRDLEHIEKMWKVHLPFNKADLEAYKE
;
A
#
# COMPACT_ATOMS: atom_id res chain seq x y z
N MET A 1 -10.45 5.67 32.20
CA MET A 1 -9.01 5.45 32.32
C MET A 1 -8.37 5.84 31.02
N ASP A 2 -7.41 6.77 31.04
CA ASP A 2 -6.66 7.14 29.83
C ASP A 2 -5.85 5.95 29.31
N LEU A 3 -5.74 5.79 27.99
CA LEU A 3 -5.05 4.65 27.39
C LEU A 3 -3.53 4.73 27.61
N ILE A 4 -2.96 5.93 27.74
CA ILE A 4 -1.53 6.10 28.04
C ILE A 4 -1.25 5.69 29.49
N GLU A 5 -2.10 6.10 30.43
CA GLU A 5 -2.01 5.71 31.84
C GLU A 5 -2.16 4.18 32.01
N LEU A 6 -3.11 3.59 31.30
CA LEU A 6 -3.30 2.14 31.26
C LEU A 6 -2.07 1.42 30.67
N ALA A 7 -1.49 1.94 29.59
CA ALA A 7 -0.30 1.38 28.97
C ALA A 7 0.94 1.44 29.88
N LYS A 8 1.11 2.54 30.65
CA LYS A 8 2.17 2.68 31.66
C LYS A 8 2.02 1.64 32.77
N ARG A 9 0.80 1.45 33.27
CA ARG A 9 0.54 0.48 34.34
C ARG A 9 0.75 -0.98 33.90
N LEU A 10 0.51 -1.28 32.63
CA LEU A 10 0.63 -2.61 32.06
C LEU A 10 1.94 -2.83 31.29
N GLU A 11 2.92 -1.93 31.42
CA GLU A 11 4.18 -1.97 30.68
C GLU A 11 4.88 -3.34 30.79
N GLY A 12 5.45 -3.80 29.68
CA GLY A 12 6.15 -5.08 29.59
C GLY A 12 5.33 -6.20 28.95
N LEU A 13 5.74 -7.43 29.20
CA LEU A 13 5.12 -8.62 28.60
C LEU A 13 3.96 -9.13 29.46
N GLN A 14 2.77 -9.16 28.89
CA GLN A 14 1.53 -9.49 29.59
C GLN A 14 0.72 -10.58 28.84
N THR A 15 -0.14 -11.29 29.55
CA THR A 15 -1.22 -12.10 28.98
C THR A 15 -2.57 -11.46 29.29
N VAL A 16 -3.65 -11.93 28.67
CA VAL A 16 -5.00 -11.46 29.07
C VAL A 16 -5.23 -11.69 30.56
N ASP A 17 -4.77 -12.82 31.07
CA ASP A 17 -5.00 -13.23 32.45
C ASP A 17 -4.16 -12.39 33.42
N SER A 18 -2.91 -12.06 33.09
CA SER A 18 -2.10 -11.15 33.92
C SER A 18 -2.65 -9.73 33.96
N ILE A 19 -3.22 -9.24 32.85
CA ILE A 19 -3.90 -7.94 32.78
C ILE A 19 -5.15 -7.94 33.65
N ALA A 20 -5.95 -9.01 33.56
CA ALA A 20 -7.16 -9.17 34.37
C ALA A 20 -6.84 -9.13 35.88
N ILE A 21 -5.79 -9.84 36.29
CA ILE A 21 -5.32 -9.86 37.69
C ILE A 21 -4.79 -8.49 38.12
N SER A 22 -3.90 -7.87 37.33
CA SER A 22 -3.25 -6.59 37.68
C SER A 22 -4.24 -5.42 37.83
N LEU A 23 -5.35 -5.47 37.08
CA LEU A 23 -6.39 -4.44 37.13
C LEU A 23 -7.58 -4.82 37.99
N GLY A 24 -7.64 -6.07 38.50
CA GLY A 24 -8.80 -6.57 39.25
C GLY A 24 -10.09 -6.60 38.42
N ILE A 25 -10.00 -6.92 37.13
CA ILE A 25 -11.13 -6.89 36.19
C ILE A 25 -11.43 -8.28 35.61
N ALA A 26 -12.63 -8.44 35.07
CA ALA A 26 -13.00 -9.64 34.33
C ALA A 26 -12.15 -9.81 33.06
N ARG A 27 -11.87 -11.06 32.71
CA ARG A 27 -11.08 -11.45 31.53
C ARG A 27 -11.60 -10.83 30.23
N ARG A 28 -12.93 -10.76 30.04
CA ARG A 28 -13.55 -10.13 28.86
C ARG A 28 -13.18 -8.65 28.75
N THR A 29 -13.15 -7.93 29.85
CA THR A 29 -12.76 -6.52 29.91
C THR A 29 -11.27 -6.35 29.61
N ALA A 30 -10.42 -7.26 30.11
CA ALA A 30 -9.00 -7.28 29.77
C ALA A 30 -8.76 -7.47 28.26
N VAL A 31 -9.53 -8.33 27.59
CA VAL A 31 -9.47 -8.48 26.12
C VAL A 31 -9.82 -7.18 25.41
N ASN A 32 -10.85 -6.47 25.86
CA ASN A 32 -11.26 -5.19 25.27
C ASN A 32 -10.16 -4.13 25.43
N TYR A 33 -9.50 -4.06 26.59
CA TYR A 33 -8.38 -3.14 26.81
C TYR A 33 -7.18 -3.46 25.93
N VAL A 34 -6.83 -4.74 25.77
CA VAL A 34 -5.77 -5.15 24.83
C VAL A 34 -6.13 -4.72 23.41
N TRP A 35 -7.37 -4.88 22.99
CA TRP A 35 -7.83 -4.47 21.66
C TRP A 35 -7.72 -2.95 21.47
N ALA A 36 -8.14 -2.15 22.47
CA ALA A 36 -8.03 -0.69 22.44
C ALA A 36 -6.57 -0.21 22.39
N LEU A 37 -5.72 -0.77 23.26
CA LEU A 37 -4.28 -0.46 23.29
C LEU A 37 -3.58 -0.86 21.98
N ARG A 38 -3.98 -1.98 21.37
CA ARG A 38 -3.47 -2.40 20.06
C ARG A 38 -3.87 -1.42 18.95
N LYS A 39 -5.12 -0.98 18.93
CA LYS A 39 -5.63 -0.01 17.93
C LYS A 39 -4.82 1.28 17.97
N GLU A 40 -4.41 1.70 19.17
CA GLU A 40 -3.58 2.89 19.39
C GLU A 40 -2.07 2.68 19.20
N GLY A 41 -1.63 1.44 18.94
CA GLY A 41 -0.22 1.12 18.67
C GLY A 41 0.65 0.93 19.93
N PHE A 42 0.04 0.72 21.09
CA PHE A 42 0.76 0.43 22.34
C PHE A 42 1.07 -1.07 22.53
N VAL A 43 0.54 -1.96 21.68
CA VAL A 43 0.64 -3.42 21.85
C VAL A 43 1.24 -4.10 20.63
N GLU A 44 2.29 -4.87 20.87
CA GLU A 44 2.83 -5.87 19.96
C GLU A 44 2.37 -7.26 20.42
N THR A 45 1.86 -8.10 19.50
CA THR A 45 1.40 -9.46 19.83
C THR A 45 2.49 -10.47 19.51
N ILE A 46 2.87 -11.25 20.52
CA ILE A 46 3.93 -12.27 20.45
C ILE A 46 3.33 -13.62 20.85
N TYR A 47 3.89 -14.72 20.37
CA TYR A 47 3.49 -16.07 20.75
C TYR A 47 4.58 -16.74 21.59
N GLY A 48 4.21 -17.30 22.74
CA GLY A 48 5.13 -18.04 23.60
C GLY A 48 5.37 -19.47 23.12
N LYS A 49 6.28 -20.19 23.79
CA LYS A 49 6.68 -21.59 23.49
C LYS A 49 5.51 -22.60 23.41
N ARG A 50 4.31 -22.24 23.92
CA ARG A 50 3.08 -23.06 23.90
C ARG A 50 1.92 -22.43 23.10
N LYS A 51 2.22 -21.56 22.12
CA LYS A 51 1.21 -20.76 21.37
C LYS A 51 0.31 -19.87 22.24
N ILE A 52 0.68 -19.66 23.51
CA ILE A 52 0.00 -18.72 24.38
C ILE A 52 0.24 -17.32 23.82
N ARG A 53 -0.85 -16.58 23.63
CA ARG A 53 -0.82 -15.21 23.11
C ARG A 53 -0.35 -14.27 24.21
N MET A 54 0.78 -13.61 23.97
CA MET A 54 1.38 -12.62 24.85
C MET A 54 1.33 -11.25 24.17
N TYR A 55 1.27 -10.21 24.98
CA TYR A 55 1.14 -8.83 24.55
C TYR A 55 2.30 -8.07 25.18
N ARG A 56 3.22 -7.59 24.34
CA ARG A 56 4.22 -6.62 24.79
C ARG A 56 3.55 -5.25 24.74
N ILE A 57 3.26 -4.69 25.90
CA ILE A 57 2.64 -3.38 26.06
C ILE A 57 3.76 -2.37 26.34
N SER A 58 3.79 -1.29 25.56
CA SER A 58 4.73 -0.19 25.73
C SER A 58 3.95 1.11 25.86
N PRO A 59 4.18 1.93 26.92
CA PRO A 59 3.56 3.25 27.05
C PRO A 59 4.05 4.22 25.99
N PHE A 60 5.23 3.97 25.44
CA PHE A 60 5.71 4.66 24.26
C PHE A 60 5.17 3.94 23.03
N LYS A 61 4.32 4.62 22.24
CA LYS A 61 4.01 4.16 20.88
C LYS A 61 5.36 3.93 20.21
N ALA A 62 5.57 2.76 19.60
CA ALA A 62 6.74 2.60 18.73
C ALA A 62 6.67 3.75 17.72
N LEU A 63 7.59 4.71 17.86
CA LEU A 63 7.63 5.87 16.99
C LEU A 63 7.91 5.31 15.61
N LYS A 64 6.88 5.24 14.78
CA LYS A 64 7.02 5.02 13.35
C LYS A 64 7.61 6.31 12.80
N PHE A 65 8.91 6.48 12.98
CA PHE A 65 9.64 7.58 12.39
C PHE A 65 9.55 7.44 10.87
N GLY A 66 9.30 8.56 10.20
CA GLY A 66 9.10 8.61 8.75
C GLY A 66 7.67 8.30 8.30
N TYR A 67 7.41 8.65 7.05
CA TYR A 67 6.15 8.44 6.36
C TYR A 67 5.97 6.97 5.90
N PRO A 68 4.73 6.55 5.59
CA PRO A 68 4.46 5.23 5.03
C PRO A 68 5.32 4.93 3.79
N GLY A 69 5.97 3.77 3.75
CA GLY A 69 6.62 3.24 2.54
C GLY A 69 5.62 2.72 1.50
N LEU A 70 6.13 2.10 0.43
CA LEU A 70 5.32 1.70 -0.73
C LEU A 70 4.09 0.85 -0.35
N TYR A 71 4.30 -0.28 0.33
CA TYR A 71 3.24 -1.23 0.61
C TYR A 71 2.21 -0.70 1.61
N GLU A 72 2.65 0.06 2.62
CA GLU A 72 1.73 0.69 3.56
C GLU A 72 0.87 1.76 2.87
N TYR A 73 1.49 2.57 2.00
CA TYR A 73 0.77 3.57 1.22
C TYR A 73 -0.27 2.93 0.28
N LEU A 74 0.09 1.84 -0.41
CA LEU A 74 -0.84 1.09 -1.27
C LEU A 74 -1.98 0.47 -0.46
N ASN A 75 -1.68 -0.17 0.67
CA ASN A 75 -2.69 -0.77 1.55
C ASN A 75 -3.65 0.26 2.15
N GLN A 76 -3.22 1.51 2.35
CA GLN A 76 -4.09 2.60 2.80
C GLN A 76 -5.04 3.12 1.71
N ASN A 77 -4.64 3.02 0.44
CA ASN A 77 -5.36 3.69 -0.67
C ASN A 77 -6.04 2.73 -1.66
N SER A 78 -5.74 1.44 -1.62
CA SER A 78 -6.31 0.43 -2.51
C SER A 78 -7.21 -0.56 -1.77
N LYS A 79 -8.22 -1.09 -2.46
CA LYS A 79 -9.02 -2.22 -1.98
C LYS A 79 -8.20 -3.50 -1.97
N ILE A 80 -7.31 -3.66 -2.95
CA ILE A 80 -6.42 -4.82 -3.05
C ILE A 80 -5.32 -4.68 -2.00
N LYS A 81 -5.29 -5.61 -1.05
CA LYS A 81 -4.27 -5.64 0.00
C LYS A 81 -3.07 -6.50 -0.42
N ILE A 82 -1.89 -5.99 -0.09
CA ILE A 82 -0.59 -6.64 -0.31
C ILE A 82 -0.02 -7.00 1.05
N TYR A 83 0.50 -8.22 1.18
CA TYR A 83 1.33 -8.57 2.32
C TYR A 83 2.74 -7.99 2.10
N PRO A 84 3.19 -7.01 2.91
CA PRO A 84 4.47 -6.37 2.70
C PRO A 84 5.61 -7.37 2.95
N PRO A 85 6.55 -7.58 2.01
CA PRO A 85 7.71 -8.44 2.23
C PRO A 85 8.68 -7.84 3.26
N TYR A 86 8.66 -6.52 3.44
CA TYR A 86 9.44 -5.78 4.42
C TYR A 86 8.72 -4.48 4.82
N ILE A 87 9.13 -3.91 5.95
CA ILE A 87 8.62 -2.61 6.43
C ILE A 87 9.56 -1.51 5.93
N GLU A 88 9.07 -0.68 5.01
CA GLU A 88 9.77 0.52 4.51
C GLU A 88 9.20 1.79 5.14
N ARG A 89 10.07 2.76 5.43
CA ARG A 89 9.72 4.12 5.87
C ARG A 89 10.44 5.14 4.99
N ILE A 90 9.78 6.26 4.72
CA ILE A 90 10.36 7.37 3.94
C ILE A 90 10.58 8.55 4.88
N TYR A 91 11.80 9.07 4.96
CA TYR A 91 12.16 10.08 5.95
C TYR A 91 12.22 11.49 5.39
N ASP A 92 12.66 11.65 4.14
CA ASP A 92 13.02 12.98 3.61
C ASP A 92 11.81 13.81 3.19
N HIS A 93 10.71 13.16 2.80
CA HIS A 93 9.52 13.85 2.32
C HIS A 93 8.26 13.00 2.44
N LYS A 94 7.10 13.69 2.38
CA LYS A 94 5.81 13.00 2.34
C LYS A 94 5.60 12.34 0.98
N PRO A 95 5.31 11.03 0.92
CA PRO A 95 5.13 10.31 -0.32
C PRO A 95 3.90 10.78 -1.08
N THR A 96 4.03 10.89 -2.40
CA THR A 96 2.92 11.25 -3.29
C THR A 96 2.43 10.04 -4.08
N ALA A 97 1.19 10.10 -4.57
CA ALA A 97 0.62 9.05 -5.41
C ALA A 97 1.46 8.83 -6.68
N GLU A 98 1.97 9.91 -7.26
CA GLU A 98 2.80 9.88 -8.47
C GLU A 98 4.10 9.07 -8.27
N GLU A 99 4.77 9.26 -7.12
CA GLU A 99 5.98 8.52 -6.77
C GLU A 99 5.68 7.05 -6.50
N MET A 100 4.59 6.78 -5.78
CA MET A 100 4.20 5.42 -5.41
C MET A 100 3.78 4.56 -6.61
N ILE A 101 3.12 5.16 -7.61
CA ILE A 101 2.81 4.46 -8.86
C ILE A 101 4.11 4.06 -9.58
N VAL A 102 5.08 4.98 -9.68
CA VAL A 102 6.37 4.68 -10.32
C VAL A 102 7.13 3.59 -9.55
N LYS A 103 7.23 3.71 -8.21
CA LYS A 103 7.83 2.68 -7.36
C LYS A 103 7.15 1.32 -7.55
N ALA A 104 5.81 1.27 -7.57
CA ALA A 104 5.06 0.04 -7.78
C ALA A 104 5.39 -0.63 -9.12
N VAL A 105 5.47 0.14 -10.22
CA VAL A 105 5.85 -0.40 -11.53
C VAL A 105 7.26 -0.99 -11.53
N LYS A 106 8.21 -0.35 -10.83
CA LYS A 106 9.59 -0.83 -10.74
C LYS A 106 9.73 -2.14 -9.96
N THR A 107 8.77 -2.49 -9.10
CA THR A 107 8.81 -3.78 -8.40
C THR A 107 8.68 -4.97 -9.35
N GLY A 108 8.03 -4.79 -10.50
CA GLY A 108 7.70 -5.90 -11.41
C GLY A 108 6.74 -6.93 -10.81
N ASP A 109 6.17 -6.69 -9.63
CA ASP A 109 5.24 -7.61 -8.97
C ASP A 109 3.79 -7.34 -9.41
N LEU A 110 3.11 -8.37 -9.92
CA LEU A 110 1.75 -8.28 -10.45
C LEU A 110 0.79 -7.63 -9.44
N ARG A 111 0.78 -8.12 -8.19
CA ARG A 111 -0.17 -7.68 -7.18
C ARG A 111 0.09 -6.25 -6.73
N THR A 112 1.36 -5.87 -6.65
CA THR A 112 1.80 -4.51 -6.32
C THR A 112 1.41 -3.52 -7.42
N VAL A 113 1.67 -3.86 -8.69
CA VAL A 113 1.25 -3.04 -9.83
C VAL A 113 -0.28 -2.95 -9.89
N LEU A 114 -0.99 -4.07 -9.73
CA LEU A 114 -2.45 -4.10 -9.71
C LEU A 114 -3.00 -3.19 -8.60
N SER A 115 -2.49 -3.31 -7.37
CA SER A 115 -2.88 -2.47 -6.23
C SER A 115 -2.60 -0.98 -6.47
N SER A 116 -1.60 -0.63 -7.29
CA SER A 116 -1.25 0.75 -7.59
C SER A 116 -2.27 1.45 -8.49
N LEU A 117 -3.12 0.71 -9.22
CA LEU A 117 -4.15 1.30 -10.08
C LEU A 117 -5.09 2.25 -9.32
N ALA A 118 -5.40 1.95 -8.05
CA ALA A 118 -6.18 2.81 -7.18
C ALA A 118 -5.61 4.23 -7.08
N LEU A 119 -4.28 4.36 -7.06
CA LEU A 119 -3.60 5.63 -6.83
C LEU A 119 -3.81 6.64 -7.97
N PHE A 120 -4.18 6.18 -9.17
CA PHE A 120 -4.45 7.08 -10.28
C PHE A 120 -5.57 8.09 -9.95
N ASN A 121 -6.57 7.70 -9.14
CA ASN A 121 -7.62 8.62 -8.70
C ASN A 121 -7.14 9.69 -7.70
N LYS A 122 -5.93 9.54 -7.13
CA LYS A 122 -5.30 10.47 -6.19
C LYS A 122 -4.26 11.39 -6.83
N ILE A 123 -3.97 11.23 -8.13
CA ILE A 123 -2.96 12.05 -8.81
C ILE A 123 -3.38 13.52 -8.80
N LYS A 124 -2.50 14.36 -8.25
CA LYS A 124 -2.66 15.81 -8.19
C LYS A 124 -1.90 16.50 -9.30
N ASP A 125 -0.78 15.95 -9.73
CA ASP A 125 0.08 16.55 -10.77
C ASP A 125 0.52 15.52 -11.82
N TRP A 126 -0.09 15.63 -13.01
CA TRP A 126 0.25 14.79 -14.16
C TRP A 126 1.64 15.07 -14.71
N THR A 127 2.11 16.32 -14.63
CA THR A 127 3.43 16.72 -15.12
C THR A 127 4.51 16.09 -14.26
N ARG A 128 4.35 16.14 -12.94
CA ARG A 128 5.27 15.47 -11.99
C ARG A 128 5.35 13.97 -12.27
N LEU A 129 4.21 13.29 -12.43
CA LEU A 129 4.21 11.86 -12.79
C LEU A 129 4.98 11.60 -14.08
N SER A 130 4.76 12.40 -15.13
CA SER A 130 5.49 12.22 -16.39
C SER A 130 6.98 12.49 -16.28
N GLN A 131 7.41 13.43 -15.44
CA GLN A 131 8.83 13.69 -15.22
C GLN A 131 9.49 12.52 -14.50
N ILE A 132 8.89 12.01 -13.42
CA ILE A 132 9.41 10.86 -12.66
C ILE A 132 9.45 9.62 -13.57
N ALA A 133 8.36 9.33 -14.28
CA ALA A 133 8.27 8.20 -15.19
C ALA A 133 9.26 8.31 -16.37
N GLY A 134 9.55 9.53 -16.82
CA GLY A 134 10.53 9.79 -17.87
C GLY A 134 11.97 9.51 -17.43
N LYS A 135 12.34 9.91 -16.20
CA LYS A 135 13.66 9.61 -15.60
C LYS A 135 13.89 8.10 -15.50
N GLU A 136 12.84 7.36 -15.16
CA GLU A 136 12.87 5.92 -14.99
C GLU A 136 12.60 5.14 -16.30
N LYS A 137 12.41 5.82 -17.44
CA LYS A 137 12.11 5.22 -18.76
C LYS A 137 10.91 4.25 -18.75
N ILE A 138 9.90 4.55 -17.92
CA ILE A 138 8.65 3.77 -17.82
C ILE A 138 7.42 4.56 -18.27
N GLY A 139 7.60 5.71 -18.95
CA GLY A 139 6.50 6.61 -19.30
C GLY A 139 5.34 5.93 -20.04
N ARG A 140 5.64 5.06 -21.00
CA ARG A 140 4.62 4.29 -21.72
C ARG A 140 3.90 3.27 -20.84
N LYS A 141 4.60 2.63 -19.90
CA LYS A 141 4.01 1.69 -18.92
C LYS A 141 3.00 2.42 -18.04
N ILE A 142 3.36 3.61 -17.56
CA ILE A 142 2.48 4.46 -16.76
C ILE A 142 1.24 4.91 -17.56
N GLY A 143 1.41 5.28 -18.83
CA GLY A 143 0.30 5.62 -19.71
C GLY A 143 -0.68 4.47 -19.93
N ALA A 144 -0.16 3.25 -20.15
CA ALA A 144 -0.97 2.05 -20.28
C ALA A 144 -1.76 1.75 -18.99
N LEU A 145 -1.11 1.84 -17.83
CA LEU A 145 -1.77 1.64 -16.53
C LEU A 145 -2.83 2.71 -16.23
N TYR A 146 -2.61 3.95 -16.66
CA TYR A 146 -3.62 5.01 -16.55
C TYR A 146 -4.90 4.67 -17.34
N ASP A 147 -4.74 4.29 -18.61
CA ASP A 147 -5.90 3.95 -19.45
C ASP A 147 -6.58 2.67 -18.91
N ALA A 148 -5.82 1.70 -18.39
CA ALA A 148 -6.37 0.53 -17.72
C ALA A 148 -7.15 0.91 -16.45
N ALA A 149 -6.59 1.75 -15.56
CA ALA A 149 -7.26 2.22 -14.35
C ALA A 149 -8.57 2.95 -14.66
N ARG A 150 -8.64 3.70 -15.77
CA ARG A 150 -9.87 4.38 -16.21
C ARG A 150 -11.02 3.44 -16.58
N THR A 151 -10.74 2.17 -16.86
CA THR A 151 -11.80 1.19 -17.14
C THR A 151 -12.51 0.72 -15.88
N ILE A 152 -11.89 0.88 -14.71
CA ILE A 152 -12.38 0.35 -13.42
C ILE A 152 -12.75 1.42 -12.41
N ILE A 153 -12.03 2.55 -12.38
CA ILE A 153 -12.22 3.60 -11.38
C ILE A 153 -12.29 4.97 -12.05
N ARG A 154 -12.93 5.92 -11.36
CA ARG A 154 -12.96 7.32 -11.80
C ARG A 154 -11.58 7.94 -11.57
N VAL A 155 -10.87 8.19 -12.67
CA VAL A 155 -9.58 8.90 -12.67
C VAL A 155 -9.75 10.28 -13.29
N ARG A 156 -9.08 11.29 -12.74
CA ARG A 156 -9.00 12.62 -13.36
C ARG A 156 -8.46 12.50 -14.78
N LYS A 157 -8.96 13.33 -15.71
CA LYS A 157 -8.44 13.34 -17.08
C LYS A 157 -6.97 13.81 -17.07
N MET A 158 -6.11 13.06 -17.75
CA MET A 158 -4.74 13.47 -18.02
C MET A 158 -4.73 14.49 -19.15
N ASP A 159 -3.94 15.55 -19.01
CA ASP A 159 -3.83 16.57 -20.03
C ASP A 159 -3.13 16.03 -21.30
N LYS A 160 -3.43 16.65 -22.44
CA LYS A 160 -2.93 16.19 -23.75
C LYS A 160 -1.41 16.27 -23.86
N LYS A 161 -0.78 17.26 -23.20
CA LYS A 161 0.67 17.49 -23.26
C LYS A 161 1.41 16.37 -22.53
N THR A 162 0.96 16.02 -21.32
CA THR A 162 1.47 14.88 -20.55
C THR A 162 1.26 13.57 -21.30
N ARG A 163 0.06 13.32 -21.85
CA ARG A 163 -0.19 12.08 -22.63
C ARG A 163 0.79 11.94 -23.81
N LYS A 164 1.01 13.02 -24.55
CA LYS A 164 1.97 13.05 -25.68
C LYS A 164 3.41 12.85 -25.22
N SER A 165 3.78 13.40 -24.06
CA SER A 165 5.09 13.19 -23.43
C SER A 165 5.32 11.72 -23.09
N LEU A 166 4.36 11.07 -22.42
CA LEU A 166 4.44 9.65 -22.05
C LEU A 166 4.54 8.74 -23.28
N LEU A 167 3.78 9.01 -24.35
CA LEU A 167 3.86 8.24 -25.61
C LEU A 167 5.24 8.33 -26.28
N ARG A 168 5.91 9.48 -26.15
CA ARG A 168 7.24 9.73 -26.71
C ARG A 168 8.38 9.22 -25.83
N SER A 169 8.08 8.82 -24.59
CA SER A 169 9.09 8.32 -23.65
C SER A 169 9.80 7.08 -24.20
N LYS A 170 11.12 7.02 -23.99
CA LYS A 170 11.92 5.80 -24.19
C LYS A 170 11.42 4.74 -23.20
N ILE A 171 11.38 3.48 -23.64
CA ILE A 171 10.86 2.38 -22.84
C ILE A 171 11.91 1.27 -22.70
N ASP A 172 12.20 0.90 -21.46
CA ASP A 172 13.02 -0.27 -21.15
C ASP A 172 12.08 -1.49 -21.04
N GLY A 173 11.98 -2.23 -22.13
CA GLY A 173 11.17 -3.44 -22.27
C GLY A 173 9.67 -3.18 -22.46
N LYS A 174 9.01 -4.06 -23.22
CA LYS A 174 7.56 -3.95 -23.51
C LYS A 174 6.67 -4.41 -22.35
N PHE A 175 7.20 -5.16 -21.40
CA PHE A 175 6.41 -5.74 -20.31
C PHE A 175 6.44 -4.86 -19.06
N ILE A 176 5.29 -4.78 -18.37
CA ILE A 176 5.22 -4.17 -17.02
C ILE A 176 5.66 -5.19 -15.96
N VAL A 177 5.20 -6.42 -16.10
CA VAL A 177 5.63 -7.60 -15.33
C VAL A 177 6.14 -8.60 -16.36
N GLU A 178 7.35 -9.11 -16.17
CA GLU A 178 7.99 -10.00 -17.14
C GLU A 178 7.10 -11.22 -17.45
N ASN A 179 7.01 -11.56 -18.74
CA ASN A 179 6.23 -12.70 -19.25
C ASN A 179 4.72 -12.69 -18.97
N ALA A 180 4.18 -11.64 -18.36
CA ALA A 180 2.75 -11.48 -18.15
C ALA A 180 2.12 -10.70 -19.33
N ARG A 181 1.18 -11.33 -20.04
CA ARG A 181 0.41 -10.73 -21.12
C ARG A 181 -1.01 -11.26 -21.13
N THR A 182 -1.96 -10.38 -21.47
CA THR A 182 -3.36 -10.78 -21.66
C THR A 182 -3.89 -10.29 -23.02
N ARG A 183 -5.01 -10.85 -23.46
CA ARG A 183 -5.71 -10.40 -24.68
C ARG A 183 -6.80 -9.37 -24.40
N ASP A 184 -7.18 -9.21 -23.14
CA ASP A 184 -8.33 -8.42 -22.73
C ASP A 184 -8.17 -6.90 -22.95
N LEU A 185 -6.92 -6.42 -22.94
CA LEU A 185 -6.60 -5.00 -23.00
C LEU A 185 -5.80 -4.63 -24.27
N GLU A 186 -5.92 -5.44 -25.33
CA GLU A 186 -5.14 -5.27 -26.57
C GLU A 186 -5.20 -3.86 -27.17
N HIS A 187 -6.35 -3.18 -27.09
CA HIS A 187 -6.50 -1.82 -27.60
C HIS A 187 -5.60 -0.82 -26.86
N ILE A 188 -5.42 -0.99 -25.55
CA ILE A 188 -4.51 -0.19 -24.72
C ILE A 188 -3.07 -0.59 -25.02
N GLU A 189 -2.80 -1.91 -25.09
CA GLU A 189 -1.46 -2.41 -25.37
C GLU A 189 -0.91 -1.90 -26.71
N LYS A 190 -1.72 -1.93 -27.76
CA LYS A 190 -1.37 -1.44 -29.11
C LYS A 190 -1.07 0.06 -29.10
N MET A 191 -1.87 0.84 -28.38
CA MET A 191 -1.69 2.30 -28.29
C MET A 191 -0.37 2.67 -27.62
N TRP A 192 -0.06 2.03 -26.49
CA TRP A 192 1.12 2.36 -25.68
C TRP A 192 2.36 1.56 -26.07
N LYS A 193 2.22 0.51 -26.89
CA LYS A 193 3.28 -0.46 -27.24
C LYS A 193 3.86 -1.14 -25.99
N VAL A 194 2.98 -1.54 -25.07
CA VAL A 194 3.30 -2.16 -23.77
C VAL A 194 2.33 -3.33 -23.52
N HIS A 195 2.81 -4.41 -22.92
CA HIS A 195 1.98 -5.52 -22.47
C HIS A 195 1.51 -5.30 -21.03
N LEU A 196 0.19 -5.38 -20.84
CA LEU A 196 -0.45 -5.26 -19.55
C LEU A 196 -0.58 -6.66 -18.92
N PRO A 197 -0.31 -6.78 -17.61
CA PRO A 197 -0.25 -8.08 -16.98
C PRO A 197 -1.60 -8.52 -16.38
N PHE A 198 -2.69 -7.78 -16.64
CA PHE A 198 -4.01 -8.00 -16.02
C PHE A 198 -5.02 -8.55 -17.02
N ASN A 199 -5.83 -9.51 -16.59
CA ASN A 199 -7.03 -9.91 -17.32
C ASN A 199 -8.26 -9.12 -16.80
N LYS A 200 -9.43 -9.31 -17.40
CA LYS A 200 -10.66 -8.66 -16.93
C LYS A 200 -11.04 -9.03 -15.49
N ALA A 201 -10.82 -10.28 -15.08
CA ALA A 201 -11.15 -10.74 -13.74
C ALA A 201 -10.30 -10.03 -12.66
N ASP A 202 -9.01 -9.82 -12.92
CA ASP A 202 -8.11 -9.06 -12.03
C ASP A 202 -8.60 -7.61 -11.84
N LEU A 203 -9.17 -7.03 -12.90
CA LEU A 203 -9.73 -5.69 -12.90
C LEU A 203 -11.12 -5.63 -12.22
N GLU A 204 -11.90 -6.71 -12.27
CA GLU A 204 -13.19 -6.80 -11.59
C GLU A 204 -13.06 -6.84 -10.06
N ALA A 205 -11.95 -7.38 -9.54
CA ALA A 205 -11.64 -7.36 -8.10
C ALA A 205 -11.55 -5.93 -7.50
N TYR A 206 -11.55 -4.87 -8.34
CA TYR A 206 -11.65 -3.48 -7.90
C TYR A 206 -13.08 -2.95 -7.75
N LYS A 207 -14.05 -3.57 -8.43
CA LYS A 207 -15.45 -3.14 -8.41
C LYS A 207 -16.14 -3.61 -7.14
N GLU A 208 -15.87 -4.84 -6.71
CA GLU A 208 -16.24 -5.40 -5.40
C GLU A 208 -15.59 -4.61 -4.26
#